data_AF-A0A6I4XII9-F1
#
_entry.id   AF-A0A6I4XII9-F1
#
_cell.length_a   1.000
_cell.length_b   1.000
_cell.length_c   1.000
_cell.angle_alpha   90.00
_cell.angle_beta   90.00
_cell.angle_gamma   90.00
#
_symmetry.space_group_name_H-M   'P 1'
#
loop_
_entity.id
_entity.type
_entity.pdbx_description
1 polymer ?
#
loop_
_entity_poly.entity_id
_entity_poly.type
_entity_poly.pdbx_seq_one_letter_code
_entity_poly.pdbx_strand_id
1 'polypeptide(L)'
;KGNKIYPTFVHRDEIFPTLQVNEADGYIKGSTLKFNRMVSLDETFTVVGMKNVLKKPAKNQTSSAVGDYVHYLPEIEALVQTEPAAAATFAALTPGYQKEWARYVFSAKRAETRKKRQTEMLAILKEGYKTKALYQQRKK
;
A
#
# COMPACT_ATOMS: atom_id res chain seq x y z
N LYS A 1 27.57 -15.32 24.65
CA LYS A 1 27.73 -16.23 25.80
C LYS A 1 27.80 -17.67 25.29
N GLY A 2 28.88 -18.42 25.56
CA GLY A 2 29.12 -19.77 25.00
C GLY A 2 30.37 -19.91 24.10
N ASN A 3 31.03 -18.79 23.77
CA ASN A 3 32.29 -18.78 23.03
C ASN A 3 33.45 -19.20 23.95
N LYS A 4 34.26 -20.17 23.51
CA LYS A 4 35.44 -20.67 24.26
C LYS A 4 36.75 -19.97 23.85
N ILE A 5 36.71 -19.19 22.78
CA ILE A 5 37.89 -18.60 22.13
C ILE A 5 38.08 -17.14 22.54
N TYR A 6 37.00 -16.34 22.58
CA TYR A 6 37.08 -14.90 22.91
C TYR A 6 36.28 -14.54 24.17
N PRO A 7 36.80 -13.63 25.02
CA PRO A 7 36.13 -13.19 26.24
C PRO A 7 34.93 -12.27 25.97
N THR A 8 34.87 -11.66 24.78
CA THR A 8 33.79 -10.76 24.36
C THR A 8 32.82 -11.46 23.42
N PHE A 9 31.57 -11.02 23.44
CA PHE A 9 30.54 -11.45 22.51
C PHE A 9 29.59 -10.28 22.23
N VAL A 10 28.93 -10.31 21.07
CA VAL A 10 27.86 -9.39 20.70
C VAL A 10 26.59 -10.22 20.56
N HIS A 11 25.50 -9.84 21.24
CA HIS A 11 24.22 -10.52 21.02
C HIS A 11 23.59 -10.10 19.70
N ARG A 12 22.91 -11.04 19.04
CA ARG A 12 22.20 -10.79 17.77
C ARG A 12 21.26 -9.58 17.86
N ASP A 13 20.53 -9.48 18.97
CA ASP A 13 19.54 -8.42 19.19
C ASP A 13 20.18 -7.05 19.44
N GLU A 14 21.49 -7.00 19.75
CA GLU A 14 22.26 -5.77 19.94
C GLU A 14 22.85 -5.25 18.62
N ILE A 15 23.00 -6.11 17.61
CA ILE A 15 23.63 -5.74 16.33
C ILE A 15 22.83 -4.66 15.59
N PHE A 16 21.51 -4.82 15.49
CA PHE A 16 20.65 -3.93 14.70
C PHE A 16 20.50 -2.54 15.34
N PRO A 17 20.26 -2.43 16.67
CA PRO A 17 20.29 -1.15 17.37
C PRO A 17 21.64 -0.44 17.24
N THR A 18 22.76 -1.17 17.38
CA THR A 18 24.11 -0.60 17.31
C THR A 18 24.44 -0.06 15.92
N LEU A 19 24.05 -0.80 14.87
CA LEU A 19 24.21 -0.37 13.48
C LEU A 19 23.15 0.67 13.05
N GLN A 20 22.21 1.04 13.91
CA GLN A 20 21.13 1.98 13.62
C GLN A 20 20.38 1.60 12.33
N VAL A 21 20.07 0.31 12.20
CA VAL A 21 19.27 -0.22 11.08
C VAL A 21 17.83 0.21 11.27
N ASN A 22 17.26 0.90 10.29
CA ASN A 22 15.85 1.22 10.29
C ASN A 22 15.01 -0.05 10.10
N GLU A 23 14.11 -0.33 11.03
CA GLU A 23 13.31 -1.56 11.03
C GLU A 23 12.32 -1.65 9.86
N ALA A 24 11.85 -0.51 9.35
CA ALA A 24 10.87 -0.47 8.27
C ALA A 24 11.51 -0.70 6.88
N ASP A 25 12.69 -0.16 6.62
CA ASP A 25 13.33 -0.21 5.30
C ASP A 25 14.64 -1.02 5.24
N GLY A 26 15.20 -1.39 6.40
CA GLY A 26 16.41 -2.19 6.58
C GLY A 26 17.72 -1.43 6.32
N TYR A 27 17.70 -0.11 6.19
CA TYR A 27 18.89 0.69 5.90
C TYR A 27 19.58 1.19 7.16
N ILE A 28 20.91 1.23 7.10
CA ILE A 28 21.76 1.84 8.13
C ILE A 28 21.64 3.36 8.03
N LYS A 29 21.37 4.01 9.16
CA LYS A 29 21.24 5.47 9.26
C LYS A 29 22.43 6.19 8.60
N GLY A 30 22.12 7.17 7.76
CA GLY A 30 23.12 8.00 7.09
C GLY A 30 23.88 7.30 5.95
N SER A 31 23.47 6.10 5.52
CA SER A 31 24.16 5.36 4.47
C SER A 31 23.22 4.78 3.41
N THR A 32 23.83 4.31 2.32
CA THR A 32 23.18 3.51 1.28
C THR A 32 23.29 2.00 1.57
N LEU A 33 23.82 1.61 2.72
CA LEU A 33 23.94 0.22 3.12
C LEU A 33 22.61 -0.27 3.67
N LYS A 34 22.10 -1.34 3.06
CA LYS A 34 20.92 -2.07 3.49
C LYS A 34 21.33 -3.42 4.04
N PHE A 35 20.78 -3.79 5.19
CA PHE A 35 20.89 -5.14 5.71
C PHE A 35 20.33 -6.15 4.69
N ASN A 36 21.08 -7.23 4.44
CA ASN A 36 20.71 -8.26 3.50
C ASN A 36 20.48 -9.61 4.18
N ARG A 37 21.42 -10.05 5.01
CA ARG A 37 21.31 -11.33 5.74
C ARG A 37 22.28 -11.39 6.90
N MET A 38 22.03 -12.34 7.79
CA MET A 38 22.94 -12.74 8.86
C MET A 38 23.08 -14.26 8.79
N VAL A 39 24.31 -14.76 8.75
CA VAL A 39 24.60 -16.20 8.60
C VAL A 39 25.66 -16.59 9.62
N SER A 40 25.41 -17.64 10.40
CA SER A 40 26.43 -18.23 11.25
C SER A 40 27.54 -18.81 10.38
N LEU A 41 28.77 -18.35 10.57
CA LEU A 41 29.94 -18.92 9.90
C LEU A 41 30.35 -20.21 10.61
N ASP A 42 30.38 -20.14 11.94
CA ASP A 42 30.69 -21.25 12.84
C ASP A 42 30.06 -20.98 14.23
N GLU A 43 30.47 -21.75 15.25
CA GLU A 43 29.99 -21.60 16.63
C GLU A 43 30.41 -20.28 17.30
N THR A 44 31.38 -19.57 16.73
CA THR A 44 32.01 -18.37 17.27
C THR A 44 31.62 -17.11 16.49
N PHE A 45 31.51 -17.20 15.16
CA PHE A 45 31.37 -16.06 14.26
C PHE A 45 30.04 -16.06 13.50
N THR A 46 29.49 -14.87 13.34
CA THR A 46 28.33 -14.59 12.50
C THR A 46 28.70 -13.54 11.47
N VAL A 47 28.40 -13.82 10.20
CA VAL A 47 28.64 -12.91 9.07
C VAL A 47 27.37 -12.10 8.81
N VAL A 48 27.51 -10.77 8.85
CA VAL A 48 26.45 -9.83 8.49
C VAL A 48 26.68 -9.36 7.06
N GLY A 49 25.78 -9.76 6.16
CA GLY A 49 25.78 -9.31 4.78
C GLY A 49 25.02 -7.99 4.63
N MET A 50 25.67 -7.01 4.02
CA MET A 50 25.06 -5.73 3.62
C MET A 50 25.08 -5.59 2.09
N LYS A 51 24.13 -4.84 1.55
CA LYS A 51 24.09 -4.45 0.14
C LYS A 51 24.15 -2.94 0.04
N ASN A 52 24.97 -2.41 -0.85
CA ASN A 52 24.93 -0.99 -1.19
C ASN A 52 23.79 -0.77 -2.21
N VAL A 53 22.72 -0.12 -1.76
CA VAL A 53 21.53 0.19 -2.57
C VAL A 53 21.21 1.66 -2.40
N LEU A 54 21.18 2.42 -3.49
CA LEU A 54 20.68 3.79 -3.44
C LEU A 54 19.21 3.77 -3.00
N LYS A 55 18.88 4.51 -1.93
CA LYS A 55 17.49 4.71 -1.51
C LYS A 55 16.75 5.41 -2.63
N LYS A 56 15.97 4.64 -3.41
CA LYS A 56 14.99 5.24 -4.31
C LYS A 56 13.98 5.98 -3.43
N PRO A 57 13.56 7.21 -3.79
CA PRO A 57 12.50 7.89 -3.07
C PRO A 57 11.31 6.94 -2.96
N ALA A 58 10.70 6.88 -1.77
CA ALA A 58 9.52 6.05 -1.55
C ALA A 58 8.55 6.31 -2.71
N LYS A 59 8.15 5.25 -3.42
CA LYS A 59 7.10 5.40 -4.42
C LYS A 59 5.91 5.95 -3.64
N ASN A 60 5.40 7.12 -4.02
CA ASN A 60 4.13 7.64 -3.54
C ASN A 60 3.03 6.66 -4.01
N GLN A 61 2.92 5.50 -3.38
CA GLN A 61 1.89 4.52 -3.67
C GLN A 61 0.59 5.08 -3.15
N THR A 62 -0.42 5.11 -4.02
CA THR A 62 -1.78 5.42 -3.60
C THR A 62 -2.27 4.31 -2.69
N SER A 63 -2.91 4.69 -1.59
CA SER A 63 -3.38 3.71 -0.62
C SER A 63 -4.32 2.69 -1.27
N SER A 64 -4.15 1.43 -0.88
CA SER A 64 -5.05 0.35 -1.25
C SER A 64 -6.22 0.21 -0.27
N ALA A 65 -6.16 0.85 0.90
CA ALA A 65 -7.21 0.78 1.90
C ALA A 65 -8.42 1.61 1.49
N VAL A 66 -9.61 1.01 1.57
CA VAL A 66 -10.88 1.67 1.21
C VAL A 66 -11.22 2.79 2.18
N GLY A 67 -10.82 2.67 3.45
CA GLY A 67 -11.03 3.68 4.49
C GLY A 67 -10.40 5.04 4.18
N ASP A 68 -9.27 5.05 3.47
CA ASP A 68 -8.52 6.26 3.15
C ASP A 68 -9.20 7.14 2.09
N TYR A 69 -10.35 6.73 1.56
CA TYR A 69 -11.11 7.45 0.54
C TYR A 69 -12.51 7.85 1.00
N VAL A 70 -12.86 7.60 2.27
CA VAL A 70 -14.20 7.90 2.82
C VAL A 70 -14.54 9.38 2.71
N HIS A 71 -13.56 10.27 2.87
CA HIS A 71 -13.75 11.72 2.77
C HIS A 71 -14.14 12.19 1.36
N TYR A 72 -13.98 11.34 0.35
CA TYR A 72 -14.43 11.61 -1.02
C TYR A 72 -15.87 11.18 -1.32
N LEU A 73 -16.58 10.56 -0.36
CA LEU A 73 -17.98 10.16 -0.55
C LEU A 73 -18.91 11.32 -0.94
N PRO A 74 -18.81 12.54 -0.35
CA PRO A 74 -19.65 13.66 -0.75
C PRO A 74 -19.47 14.06 -2.23
N GLU A 75 -18.25 13.94 -2.77
CA GLU A 75 -17.97 14.21 -4.18
C GLU A 75 -18.60 13.14 -5.09
N ILE A 76 -18.60 11.88 -4.65
CA ILE A 76 -19.28 10.79 -5.37
C ILE A 76 -20.80 10.98 -5.33
N GLU A 77 -21.36 11.36 -4.20
CA GLU A 77 -22.80 11.64 -4.05
C GLU A 77 -23.25 12.78 -4.98
N ALA A 78 -22.52 13.89 -4.99
CA ALA A 78 -22.79 15.00 -5.90
C ALA A 78 -22.71 14.57 -7.38
N LEU A 79 -21.74 13.70 -7.72
CA LEU A 79 -21.59 13.17 -9.06
C LEU A 79 -22.76 12.27 -9.47
N VAL A 80 -23.20 11.33 -8.62
CA VAL A 80 -24.30 10.43 -8.98
C VAL A 80 -25.65 11.15 -9.05
N GLN A 81 -25.84 12.26 -8.32
CA GLN A 81 -27.05 13.08 -8.41
C GLN A 81 -27.27 13.70 -9.80
N THR A 82 -26.22 13.82 -10.62
CA THR A 82 -26.35 14.24 -12.03
C THR A 82 -27.11 13.22 -12.89
N GLU A 83 -27.28 11.98 -12.40
CA GLU A 83 -27.84 10.86 -13.15
C GLU A 83 -28.80 10.04 -12.25
N PRO A 84 -30.12 10.22 -12.35
CA PRO A 84 -31.10 9.63 -11.42
C PRO A 84 -31.01 8.11 -11.28
N ALA A 85 -30.75 7.40 -12.39
CA ALA A 85 -30.61 5.95 -12.39
C ALA A 85 -29.35 5.49 -11.63
N ALA A 86 -28.23 6.21 -11.76
CA ALA A 86 -27.01 5.91 -11.01
C ALA A 86 -27.17 6.26 -9.53
N ALA A 87 -27.86 7.37 -9.21
CA ALA A 87 -28.14 7.78 -7.84
C ALA A 87 -28.96 6.73 -7.08
N ALA A 88 -30.01 6.18 -7.70
CA ALA A 88 -30.83 5.13 -7.09
C ALA A 88 -30.01 3.87 -6.77
N THR A 89 -29.20 3.40 -7.74
CA THR A 89 -28.31 2.25 -7.53
C THR A 89 -27.30 2.52 -6.42
N PHE A 90 -26.67 3.70 -6.42
CA PHE A 90 -25.65 4.08 -5.44
C PHE A 90 -26.21 4.21 -4.02
N ALA A 91 -27.41 4.78 -3.87
CA ALA A 91 -28.10 4.89 -2.59
C ALA A 91 -28.47 3.51 -2.00
N ALA A 92 -28.75 2.53 -2.86
CA ALA A 92 -29.04 1.16 -2.45
C ALA A 92 -27.78 0.34 -2.09
N LEU A 93 -26.57 0.87 -2.31
CA LEU A 93 -25.32 0.18 -1.96
C LEU A 93 -25.06 0.20 -0.46
N THR A 94 -24.46 -0.87 0.06
CA THR A 94 -23.93 -0.85 1.42
C THR A 94 -22.76 0.12 1.53
N PRO A 95 -22.47 0.68 2.73
CA PRO A 95 -21.38 1.62 2.90
C PRO A 95 -20.02 1.11 2.41
N GLY A 96 -19.79 -0.21 2.44
CA GLY A 96 -18.58 -0.82 1.89
C GLY A 96 -18.42 -0.59 0.39
N TYR A 97 -19.48 -0.82 -0.38
CA TYR A 97 -19.46 -0.64 -1.84
C TYR A 97 -19.41 0.85 -2.23
N GLN A 98 -20.07 1.74 -1.48
CA GLN A 98 -19.96 3.18 -1.71
C GLN A 98 -18.51 3.67 -1.56
N LYS A 99 -17.83 3.22 -0.49
CA LYS A 99 -16.41 3.56 -0.28
C LYS A 99 -15.51 2.95 -1.34
N GLU A 100 -15.84 1.76 -1.86
CA GLU A 100 -15.09 1.14 -2.96
C GLU A 100 -15.14 1.99 -4.23
N TRP A 101 -16.27 2.62 -4.54
CA TRP A 101 -16.37 3.58 -5.64
C TRP A 101 -15.53 4.83 -5.43
N ALA A 102 -15.52 5.39 -4.22
CA ALA A 102 -14.64 6.50 -3.87
C ALA A 102 -13.16 6.12 -4.07
N ARG A 103 -12.73 4.94 -3.57
CA ARG A 103 -11.39 4.41 -3.83
C ARG A 103 -11.13 4.24 -5.33
N TYR A 104 -12.07 3.68 -6.08
CA TYR A 104 -11.90 3.45 -7.50
C TYR A 104 -11.63 4.76 -8.24
N VAL A 105 -12.43 5.79 -8.01
CA VAL A 105 -12.27 7.08 -8.69
C VAL A 105 -11.01 7.82 -8.21
N PHE A 106 -10.84 7.99 -6.90
CA PHE A 106 -9.85 8.90 -6.33
C PHE A 106 -8.45 8.30 -6.15
N SER A 107 -8.29 6.97 -6.26
CA SER A 107 -6.97 6.34 -6.35
C SER A 107 -6.21 6.71 -7.63
N ALA A 108 -6.88 7.25 -8.65
CA ALA A 108 -6.21 7.82 -9.81
C ALA A 108 -5.64 9.21 -9.46
N LYS A 109 -4.35 9.45 -9.71
CA LYS A 109 -3.73 10.76 -9.42
C LYS A 109 -3.98 11.82 -10.50
N ARG A 110 -4.09 11.39 -11.76
CA ARG A 110 -4.28 12.28 -12.91
C ARG A 110 -5.74 12.67 -13.04
N ALA A 111 -6.00 13.96 -13.20
CA ALA A 111 -7.35 14.49 -13.36
C ALA A 111 -8.10 13.86 -14.55
N GLU A 112 -7.44 13.66 -15.69
CA GLU A 112 -8.02 13.00 -16.85
C GLU A 112 -8.46 11.55 -16.55
N THR A 113 -7.64 10.81 -15.80
CA THR A 113 -8.00 9.44 -15.39
C THR A 113 -9.16 9.44 -14.41
N ARG A 114 -9.20 10.39 -13.46
CA ARG A 114 -10.36 10.55 -12.55
C ARG A 114 -11.64 10.78 -13.33
N LYS A 115 -11.65 11.73 -14.27
CA LYS A 115 -12.81 12.01 -15.13
C LYS A 115 -13.28 10.75 -15.87
N LYS A 116 -12.36 9.99 -16.49
CA LYS A 116 -12.70 8.73 -17.14
C LYS A 116 -13.34 7.72 -16.17
N ARG A 117 -12.80 7.59 -14.96
CA ARG A 117 -13.35 6.70 -13.92
C ARG A 117 -14.71 7.15 -13.39
N GLN A 118 -14.95 8.46 -13.31
CA GLN A 118 -16.26 9.04 -12.95
C GLN A 118 -17.31 8.67 -13.99
N THR A 119 -17.03 8.89 -15.28
CA THR A 119 -17.94 8.53 -16.37
C THR A 119 -18.19 7.01 -16.41
N GLU A 120 -17.14 6.21 -16.24
CA GLU A 120 -17.26 4.75 -16.20
C GLU A 120 -18.09 4.28 -15.00
N MET A 121 -17.88 4.86 -13.81
CA MET A 121 -18.67 4.56 -12.63
C MET A 121 -20.15 4.82 -12.86
N LEU A 122 -20.51 5.99 -13.44
CA LEU A 122 -21.90 6.33 -13.74
C LEU A 122 -22.52 5.31 -14.71
N ALA A 123 -21.80 4.93 -15.76
CA ALA A 123 -22.27 3.90 -16.70
C ALA A 123 -22.52 2.56 -16.01
N ILE A 124 -21.58 2.11 -15.16
CA ILE A 124 -21.68 0.84 -14.45
C ILE A 124 -22.85 0.85 -13.44
N LEU A 125 -23.05 1.95 -12.73
CA LEU A 125 -24.14 2.12 -11.78
C LEU A 125 -25.51 2.17 -12.47
N LYS A 126 -25.61 2.79 -13.66
CA LYS A 126 -26.82 2.77 -14.49
C LYS A 126 -27.18 1.35 -14.93
N GLU A 127 -26.19 0.50 -15.17
CA GLU A 127 -26.39 -0.92 -15.48
C GLU A 127 -26.70 -1.77 -14.22
N GLY A 128 -26.70 -1.18 -13.02
CA GLY A 128 -27.11 -1.85 -11.77
C GLY A 128 -26.01 -2.64 -11.05
N TYR A 129 -24.75 -2.51 -11.47
CA TYR A 129 -23.64 -3.23 -10.83
C TYR A 129 -23.11 -2.51 -9.59
N LYS A 130 -22.82 -3.29 -8.54
CA LYS A 130 -22.35 -2.76 -7.26
C LYS A 130 -20.88 -2.33 -7.27
N THR A 131 -20.06 -2.94 -8.12
CA THR A 131 -18.63 -2.66 -8.25
C THR A 131 -18.17 -2.79 -9.69
N LYS A 132 -17.02 -2.18 -10.01
CA LYS A 132 -16.35 -2.39 -11.29
C LYS A 132 -15.95 -3.85 -11.53
N ALA A 133 -15.55 -4.57 -10.48
CA ALA A 133 -15.15 -5.98 -10.62
C ALA A 133 -16.32 -6.86 -11.08
N LEU A 134 -17.50 -6.67 -10.50
CA LEU A 134 -18.71 -7.41 -10.89
C LEU A 134 -19.11 -7.11 -12.34
N TYR A 135 -18.98 -5.86 -12.76
CA TYR A 135 -19.20 -5.46 -14.15
C TYR A 135 -18.27 -6.19 -15.12
N GLN A 136 -16.97 -6.22 -14.80
CA GLN A 136 -15.97 -6.88 -15.63
C GLN A 136 -16.15 -8.39 -15.68
N GLN A 137 -16.60 -9.01 -14.59
CA GLN A 137 -16.87 -10.44 -14.55
C GLN A 137 -18.04 -10.82 -15.45
N ARG A 138 -19.06 -9.96 -15.57
CA ARG A 138 -20.24 -10.23 -16.42
C ARG A 138 -20.00 -9.98 -17.91
N LYS A 139 -19.01 -9.14 -18.25
CA LYS A 139 -18.58 -8.85 -19.64
C LYS A 139 -17.52 -9.81 -20.18
N LYS A 140 -16.97 -10.67 -19.33
CA LYS A 140 -16.14 -11.81 -19.73
C LYS A 140 -17.03 -13.01 -20.04
#